data_AF-A0A6I1P260-F1
#
_entry.id   AF-A0A6I1P260-F1
#
_cell.length_a   1.000
_cell.length_b   1.000
_cell.length_c   1.000
_cell.angle_alpha   90.00
_cell.angle_beta   90.00
_cell.angle_gamma   90.00
#
_symmetry.space_group_name_H-M   'P 1'
#
loop_
_entity.id
_entity.type
_entity.pdbx_description
1 polymer ?
#
loop_
_entity_poly.entity_id
_entity_poly.type
_entity_poly.pdbx_seq_one_letter_code
_entity_poly.pdbx_strand_id
1 'polypeptide(L)'
;MAKNLSKPSNPTTTSTAQAVGAAFQPQQSILAQAVYQGPLPHPDILRGYEGIVPGAAERILVLAETEAANRNRREDEALQANIRAQERQLIIAEQQTKL
;
A
#
# COMPACT_ATOMS: atom_id res chain seq x y z
N MET A 1 -11.67 57.05 -20.84
CA MET A 1 -11.53 57.28 -19.38
C MET A 1 -11.86 55.99 -18.65
N ALA A 2 -10.92 55.50 -17.84
CA ALA A 2 -10.97 54.39 -16.86
C ALA A 2 -9.56 53.77 -16.85
N LYS A 3 -8.89 53.41 -15.76
CA LYS A 3 -9.23 53.24 -14.34
C LYS A 3 -7.90 53.21 -13.56
N ASN A 4 -7.95 53.60 -12.29
CA ASN A 4 -6.86 53.49 -11.31
C ASN A 4 -6.36 52.05 -11.10
N LEU A 5 -5.08 51.90 -10.75
CA LEU A 5 -4.50 50.71 -10.12
C LEU A 5 -3.72 51.15 -8.88
N SER A 6 -4.12 50.65 -7.70
CA SER A 6 -3.44 50.94 -6.43
C SER A 6 -2.52 49.80 -6.01
N LYS A 7 -1.39 50.21 -5.45
CA LYS A 7 -0.50 49.61 -4.45
C LYS A 7 0.66 50.63 -4.31
N PRO A 8 1.46 50.71 -3.21
CA PRO A 8 1.93 49.56 -2.43
C PRO A 8 2.24 49.86 -0.94
N SER A 9 2.88 48.87 -0.32
CA SER A 9 4.02 48.93 0.62
C SER A 9 3.82 49.30 2.10
N ASN A 10 4.31 48.35 2.91
CA ASN A 10 4.60 48.33 4.34
C ASN A 10 5.05 49.65 4.99
N PRO A 11 4.83 49.77 6.31
CA PRO A 11 5.77 50.43 7.20
C PRO A 11 6.57 49.41 8.03
N THR A 12 7.90 49.54 7.96
CA THR A 12 8.86 48.89 8.87
C THR A 12 9.10 49.81 10.08
N THR A 13 9.17 49.20 11.27
CA THR A 13 9.88 49.61 12.51
C THR A 13 9.42 50.83 13.32
N THR A 14 8.82 50.57 14.49
CA THR A 14 9.47 50.68 15.83
C THR A 14 8.39 50.93 16.89
N SER A 15 8.00 49.90 17.63
CA SER A 15 7.41 50.08 18.97
C SER A 15 8.13 49.14 19.92
N THR A 16 9.00 49.75 20.71
CA THR A 16 9.77 49.18 21.79
C THR A 16 8.83 48.68 22.90
N ALA A 17 9.20 47.54 23.48
CA ALA A 17 8.75 46.98 24.76
C ALA A 17 7.28 46.54 24.90
N GLN A 18 7.02 45.25 24.64
CA GLN A 18 6.36 44.35 25.60
C GLN A 18 6.24 42.91 25.03
N ALA A 19 6.44 41.93 25.93
CA ALA A 19 6.37 40.48 25.75
C ALA A 19 7.55 39.79 25.02
N VAL A 20 8.68 39.74 25.70
CA VAL A 20 9.69 38.70 25.51
C VAL A 20 9.11 37.32 25.90
N GLY A 21 9.31 36.31 25.05
CA GLY A 21 9.29 34.91 25.47
C GLY A 21 8.17 34.00 24.97
N ALA A 22 7.60 34.21 23.78
CA ALA A 22 6.91 33.11 23.10
C ALA A 22 7.92 32.41 22.19
N ALA A 23 8.55 31.35 22.69
CA ALA A 23 9.42 30.48 21.91
C ALA A 23 8.67 30.01 20.65
N PHE A 24 9.20 30.31 19.47
CA PHE A 24 8.79 29.63 18.25
C PHE A 24 9.26 28.19 18.37
N GLN A 25 8.42 27.33 18.96
CA GLN A 25 8.66 25.90 18.95
C GLN A 25 8.23 25.40 17.57
N PRO A 26 9.16 24.95 16.71
CA PRO A 26 8.76 24.29 15.48
C PRO A 26 7.96 23.05 15.87
N GLN A 27 6.65 23.07 15.62
CA GLN A 27 5.83 21.89 15.72
C GLN A 27 6.33 20.91 14.67
N GLN A 28 7.07 19.89 15.11
CA GLN A 28 7.41 18.76 14.26
C GLN A 28 6.12 17.98 14.01
N SER A 29 5.59 18.06 12.79
CA SER A 29 4.49 17.19 12.38
C SER A 29 5.05 15.78 12.17
N ILE A 30 4.59 14.83 12.98
CA ILE A 30 4.91 13.42 12.78
C ILE A 30 4.08 12.93 11.60
N LEU A 31 4.73 12.71 10.45
CA LEU A 31 4.12 12.04 9.30
C LEU A 31 3.99 10.54 9.63
N ALA A 32 2.82 10.12 10.07
CA ALA A 32 2.51 8.70 10.24
C ALA A 32 2.06 8.10 8.90
N GLN A 33 2.91 7.26 8.28
CA GLN A 33 2.56 6.49 7.10
C GLN A 33 2.18 5.07 7.51
N ALA A 34 0.94 4.66 7.24
CA ALA A 34 0.51 3.28 7.41
C ALA A 34 0.77 2.51 6.11
N VAL A 35 1.69 1.55 6.14
CA VAL A 35 1.94 0.63 5.02
C VAL A 35 1.13 -0.62 5.26
N TYR A 36 0.15 -0.89 4.41
CA TYR A 36 -0.57 -2.15 4.40
C TYR A 36 0.04 -3.06 3.34
N GLN A 37 0.39 -4.29 3.75
CA GLN A 37 0.90 -5.31 2.85
C GLN A 37 -0.01 -6.53 2.95
N GLY A 38 -0.52 -6.96 1.80
CA GLY A 38 -1.43 -8.08 1.71
C GLY A 38 -2.29 -7.98 0.46
N PRO A 39 -3.07 -9.03 0.15
CA PRO A 39 -3.95 -9.04 -1.01
C PRO A 39 -5.16 -8.11 -0.86
N LEU A 40 -5.42 -7.60 0.35
CA LEU A 40 -6.52 -6.71 0.65
C LEU A 40 -6.04 -5.31 1.05
N PRO A 41 -6.64 -4.25 0.49
CA PRO A 41 -6.37 -2.88 0.89
C PRO A 41 -7.02 -2.58 2.26
N HIS A 42 -6.61 -1.47 2.88
CA HIS A 42 -7.18 -1.03 4.15
C HIS A 42 -8.71 -0.84 4.06
N PRO A 43 -9.50 -1.14 5.11
CA PRO A 43 -10.97 -1.04 5.08
C PRO A 43 -11.50 0.33 4.62
N ASP A 44 -10.84 1.42 4.98
CA ASP A 44 -11.26 2.76 4.54
C ASP A 44 -11.04 2.99 3.04
N ILE A 45 -10.04 2.34 2.46
CA ILE A 45 -9.82 2.37 1.01
C ILE A 45 -10.93 1.58 0.30
N LEU A 46 -11.31 0.40 0.83
CA LEU A 46 -12.44 -0.38 0.32
C LEU A 46 -13.74 0.42 0.37
N ARG A 47 -13.98 1.12 1.49
CA ARG A 47 -15.13 2.01 1.66
C ARG A 47 -15.14 3.14 0.61
N GLY A 48 -13.97 3.68 0.28
CA GLY A 48 -13.80 4.66 -0.78
C GLY A 48 -14.20 4.12 -2.16
N TYR A 49 -13.77 2.91 -2.50
CA TYR A 49 -14.15 2.26 -3.76
C TYR A 49 -15.66 2.01 -3.86
N GLU A 50 -16.28 1.53 -2.78
CA GLU A 50 -17.72 1.31 -2.72
C GLU A 50 -18.52 2.60 -2.94
N GLY A 51 -18.04 3.72 -2.38
CA GLY A 51 -18.67 5.03 -2.56
C GLY A 51 -18.57 5.58 -3.97
N ILE A 52 -17.55 5.20 -4.75
CA ILE A 52 -17.38 5.64 -6.15
C ILE A 52 -18.18 4.75 -7.09
N VAL A 53 -18.12 3.44 -6.89
CA VAL A 53 -18.81 2.43 -7.70
C VAL A 53 -19.44 1.42 -6.74
N PRO A 54 -20.78 1.38 -6.62
CA PRO A 54 -21.46 0.39 -5.81
C PRO A 54 -21.09 -1.04 -6.21
N GLY A 55 -20.82 -1.90 -5.23
CA GLY A 55 -20.34 -3.28 -5.40
C GLY A 55 -18.85 -3.42 -5.70
N ALA A 56 -18.08 -2.32 -5.76
CA ALA A 56 -16.65 -2.41 -6.02
C ALA A 56 -15.87 -3.05 -4.86
N ALA A 57 -16.26 -2.80 -3.60
CA ALA A 57 -15.58 -3.40 -2.46
C ALA A 57 -15.72 -4.92 -2.46
N GLU A 58 -16.93 -5.44 -2.72
CA GLU A 58 -17.20 -6.88 -2.86
C GLU A 58 -16.35 -7.49 -3.97
N ARG A 59 -16.31 -6.88 -5.16
CA ARG A 59 -15.49 -7.37 -6.26
C ARG A 59 -14.00 -7.42 -5.93
N ILE A 60 -13.49 -6.46 -5.16
CA ILE A 60 -12.09 -6.45 -4.70
C ILE A 60 -11.83 -7.61 -3.73
N LEU A 61 -12.77 -7.86 -2.80
CA LEU A 61 -12.67 -8.99 -1.87
C LEU A 61 -12.65 -10.32 -2.63
N VAL A 62 -13.61 -10.51 -3.55
CA VAL A 62 -13.69 -11.72 -4.40
C VAL A 62 -12.42 -11.88 -5.25
N LEU A 63 -11.88 -10.80 -5.80
CA LEU A 63 -10.62 -10.83 -6.55
C LEU A 63 -9.47 -11.33 -5.65
N ALA A 64 -9.34 -10.79 -4.44
CA ALA A 64 -8.29 -11.21 -3.50
C ALA A 64 -8.42 -12.68 -3.09
N GLU A 65 -9.63 -13.16 -2.85
CA GLU A 65 -9.92 -14.57 -2.54
C GLU A 65 -9.58 -15.48 -3.71
N THR A 66 -9.97 -15.09 -4.93
CA THR A 66 -9.71 -15.84 -6.15
C THR A 66 -8.21 -15.95 -6.41
N GLU A 67 -7.46 -14.86 -6.25
CA GLU A 67 -6.00 -14.87 -6.39
C GLU A 67 -5.30 -15.71 -5.32
N ALA A 68 -5.82 -15.72 -4.09
CA ALA A 68 -5.33 -16.63 -3.05
C ALA A 68 -5.56 -18.10 -3.40
N ALA A 69 -6.77 -18.44 -3.86
CA ALA A 69 -7.09 -19.79 -4.30
C ALA A 69 -6.24 -20.23 -5.50
N ASN A 70 -6.01 -19.33 -6.46
CA ASN A 70 -5.15 -19.58 -7.62
C ASN A 70 -3.70 -19.84 -7.21
N ARG A 71 -3.16 -19.05 -6.29
CA ARG A 71 -1.81 -19.25 -5.75
C ARG A 71 -1.68 -20.61 -5.07
N ASN A 72 -2.59 -20.94 -4.15
CA ASN A 72 -2.58 -22.23 -3.45
C ASN A 72 -2.64 -23.39 -4.45
N ARG A 73 -3.51 -23.32 -5.46
CA ARG A 73 -3.60 -24.34 -6.51
C ARG A 73 -2.27 -24.54 -7.25
N ARG A 74 -1.60 -23.44 -7.62
CA ARG A 74 -0.31 -23.50 -8.32
C ARG A 74 0.81 -24.05 -7.45
N GLU A 75 0.79 -23.72 -6.16
CA GLU A 75 1.74 -24.26 -5.17
C GLU A 75 1.54 -25.77 -5.00
N ASP A 76 0.29 -26.22 -4.87
CA ASP A 76 -0.06 -27.63 -4.78
C ASP A 76 0.35 -28.39 -6.05
N GLU A 77 0.04 -27.86 -7.23
CA GLU A 77 0.44 -28.45 -8.51
C GLU A 77 1.96 -28.58 -8.64
N ALA A 78 2.71 -27.55 -8.25
CA ALA A 78 4.16 -27.57 -8.27
C ALA A 78 4.73 -28.60 -7.28
N LEU A 79 4.17 -28.68 -6.08
CA LEU A 79 4.56 -29.68 -5.07
C LEU A 79 4.30 -31.10 -5.57
N GLN A 80 3.13 -31.35 -6.15
CA GLN A 80 2.78 -32.65 -6.72
C GLN A 80 3.65 -33.03 -7.90
N ALA A 81 4.02 -32.08 -8.76
CA ALA A 81 4.94 -32.32 -9.86
C ALA A 81 6.34 -32.75 -9.34
N ASN A 82 6.81 -32.10 -8.28
CA ASN A 82 8.08 -32.43 -7.63
C ASN A 82 8.07 -33.83 -7.01
N ILE A 83 7.02 -34.19 -6.27
CA ILE A 83 6.85 -35.53 -5.68
C ILE A 83 6.94 -36.60 -6.77
N ARG A 84 6.15 -36.46 -7.84
CA ARG A 84 6.15 -37.42 -8.96
C ARG A 84 7.49 -37.50 -9.67
N ALA A 85 8.22 -36.39 -9.78
CA ALA A 85 9.56 -36.38 -10.36
C ALA A 85 10.55 -37.17 -9.50
N GLN A 86 10.49 -37.00 -8.17
CA GLN A 86 11.34 -37.74 -7.23
C GLN A 86 11.03 -39.24 -7.23
N GLU A 87 9.75 -39.62 -7.20
CA GLU A 87 9.33 -41.03 -7.28
C GLU A 87 9.89 -41.71 -8.55
N ARG A 88 9.78 -41.04 -9.71
CA ARG A 88 10.34 -41.56 -10.96
C ARG A 88 11.86 -41.71 -10.91
N GLN A 89 12.56 -40.77 -10.27
CA GLN A 89 14.01 -40.86 -10.13
C GLN A 89 14.43 -42.07 -9.28
N LEU A 90 13.72 -42.33 -8.17
CA LEU A 90 13.96 -43.49 -7.32
C LEU A 90 13.76 -44.81 -8.08
N ILE A 91 12.66 -44.92 -8.83
CA ILE A 91 12.36 -46.12 -9.63
C ILE A 91 13.46 -46.38 -10.67
N ILE A 92 13.93 -45.34 -11.36
CA ILE A 92 15.01 -45.46 -12.36
C ILE A 92 16.31 -45.91 -11.68
N ALA A 93 16.65 -45.33 -10.52
CA ALA A 93 17.85 -45.70 -9.76
C ALA A 93 17.82 -47.16 -9.29
N GLU A 94 16.66 -47.64 -8.83
CA GLU A 94 16.49 -49.04 -8.42
C GLU A 94 16.67 -50.01 -9.59
N GLN A 95 16.18 -49.67 -10.79
CA GLN A 95 16.35 -50.50 -11.98
C GLN A 95 17.81 -50.56 -12.44
N GLN A 96 18.55 -49.45 -12.34
CA GLN A 96 19.98 -49.40 -12.68
C GLN A 96 20.87 -50.21 -11.75
N THR A 97 20.45 -50.39 -10.49
CA THR A 97 21.22 -51.15 -9.48
C THR A 97 21.04 -52.66 -9.61
N LYS A 98 20.00 -53.13 -10.31
CA LYS A 98 19.68 -54.56 -10.49
C LYS A 98 20.27 -55.16 -11.78
N LEU A 99 21.05 -54.39 -12.55
CA LEU A 99 21.80 -54.81 -13.74
C LEU A 99 23.27 -54.96 -13.40
#